data_AF-A0A377V3Z3-F1
#
_entry.id   AF-A0A377V3Z3-F1
#
_cell.length_a   1.000
_cell.length_b   1.000
_cell.length_c   1.000
_cell.angle_alpha   90.00
_cell.angle_beta   90.00
_cell.angle_gamma   90.00
#
_symmetry.space_group_name_H-M   'P 1'
#
loop_
_entity.id
_entity.type
_entity.pdbx_description
1 polymer ?
#
loop_
_entity_poly.entity_id
_entity_poly.type
_entity_poly.pdbx_seq_one_letter_code
_entity_poly.pdbx_strand_id
1 'polypeptide(L)'
;MGGGFHYRLRASFYGTSSGQRTSGLWTGWVQLCGACAGIAFNAGEWPLLTLTVPREELIFEKGNVTVYADSADGGRRLCEWVKEASTTTQNAPLAVDTALNGEAYKQQVARAVAEIRRGEYVKVIVSRAIPLPSRIDMPATLLYGRQANTPVRSFMFRQEGREALALARNW
;
A
#
# COMPACT_ATOMS: atom_id res chain seq x y z
N MET A 1 -7.96 -32.54 -1.67
CA MET A 1 -6.72 -32.07 -1.01
C MET A 1 -6.30 -30.82 -1.76
N GLY A 2 -6.63 -29.59 -1.37
CA GLY A 2 -6.49 -29.00 -0.03
C GLY A 2 -5.21 -28.14 0.06
N GLY A 3 -4.82 -27.44 -1.01
CA GLY A 3 -3.65 -26.54 -1.02
C GLY A 3 -4.11 -25.09 -1.18
N GLY A 4 -4.42 -24.43 -0.07
CA GLY A 4 -4.64 -22.98 -0.07
C GLY A 4 -3.30 -22.27 -0.28
N PHE A 5 -3.16 -21.56 -1.40
CA PHE A 5 -2.04 -20.64 -1.59
C PHE A 5 -2.24 -19.43 -0.69
N HIS A 6 -1.83 -19.56 0.57
CA HIS A 6 -1.66 -18.45 1.49
C HIS A 6 -0.26 -17.87 1.29
N TYR A 7 -0.13 -16.87 0.43
CA TYR A 7 1.09 -16.06 0.40
C TYR A 7 0.90 -14.84 1.30
N ARG A 8 1.27 -14.99 2.57
CA ARG A 8 1.48 -13.88 3.48
C ARG A 8 2.92 -13.40 3.29
N LEU A 9 3.13 -12.30 2.56
CA LEU A 9 4.45 -11.66 2.45
C LEU A 9 4.38 -10.24 3.01
N ARG A 10 4.78 -10.14 4.28
CA ARG A 10 5.27 -8.92 4.89
C ARG A 10 6.80 -9.03 4.86
N ALA A 11 7.47 -8.25 4.01
CA ALA A 11 8.92 -8.16 4.06
C ALA A 11 9.31 -6.72 4.38
N SER A 12 9.43 -6.43 5.68
CA SER A 12 10.47 -5.50 6.12
C SER A 12 11.74 -6.35 6.15
N PHE A 13 12.59 -6.23 5.14
CA PHE A 13 13.89 -6.88 5.17
C PHE A 13 14.77 -6.12 6.17
N TYR A 14 15.37 -6.85 7.11
CA TYR A 14 16.55 -6.40 7.83
C TYR A 14 17.74 -6.91 7.02
N GLY A 15 18.45 -6.02 6.33
CA GLY A 15 19.72 -6.36 5.71
C GLY A 15 20.75 -6.62 6.81
N THR A 16 21.05 -7.88 7.08
CA THR A 16 21.97 -8.31 8.14
C THR A 16 23.45 -8.03 7.86
N SER A 17 23.78 -7.27 6.81
CA SER A 17 25.16 -6.85 6.54
C SER A 17 25.45 -5.38 6.89
N SER A 18 24.45 -4.55 7.21
CA SER A 18 24.68 -3.14 7.63
C SER A 18 23.75 -2.58 8.70
N GLY A 19 22.73 -3.33 9.15
CA GLY A 19 21.81 -2.89 10.22
C GLY A 19 20.84 -1.77 9.82
N GLN A 20 20.81 -1.36 8.55
CA GLN A 20 19.88 -0.35 8.04
C GLN A 20 18.52 -0.94 7.69
N ARG A 21 17.45 -0.19 7.98
CA ARG A 21 16.09 -0.55 7.57
C ARG A 21 15.91 -0.27 6.08
N THR A 22 15.55 -1.29 5.32
CA THR A 22 15.08 -1.14 3.94
C THR A 22 13.56 -1.03 3.92
N SER A 23 13.03 -0.01 3.25
CA SER A 23 11.62 0.04 2.89
C SER A 23 11.44 -0.59 1.50
N GLY A 24 10.49 -1.51 1.39
CA GLY A 24 10.19 -2.20 0.15
C GLY A 24 8.73 -2.04 -0.22
N LEU A 25 8.47 -1.79 -1.50
CA LEU A 25 7.13 -1.65 -2.05
C LEU A 25 6.96 -2.59 -3.24
N TRP A 26 5.86 -3.33 -3.17
CA TRP A 26 5.45 -4.29 -4.18
C TRP A 26 4.24 -3.67 -4.87
N THR A 27 4.41 -3.28 -6.12
CA THR A 27 3.37 -2.59 -6.89
C THR A 27 3.01 -3.48 -8.07
N GLY A 28 1.77 -3.98 -8.10
CA GLY A 28 1.33 -4.97 -9.09
C GLY A 28 1.43 -6.42 -8.61
N TRP A 29 0.73 -6.77 -7.52
CA TRP A 29 0.69 -8.14 -6.97
C TRP A 29 0.42 -9.21 -8.02
N VAL A 30 -0.56 -9.00 -8.90
CA VAL A 30 -0.93 -9.97 -9.94
C VAL A 30 0.20 -10.15 -10.95
N GLN A 31 0.84 -9.06 -11.36
CA GLN A 31 1.91 -9.08 -12.36
C GLN A 31 3.20 -9.68 -11.80
N LEU A 32 3.54 -9.38 -10.55
CA LEU A 32 4.68 -9.98 -9.88
C LEU A 32 4.47 -11.48 -9.61
N CYS A 33 3.28 -11.89 -9.16
CA CYS A 33 2.94 -13.31 -9.06
C CYS A 33 3.01 -14.00 -10.43
N GLY A 34 2.51 -13.37 -11.49
CA GLY A 34 2.61 -13.86 -12.86
C GLY A 34 4.05 -14.06 -13.30
N ALA A 35 4.91 -13.05 -13.09
CA ALA A 35 6.34 -13.11 -13.36
C ALA A 35 7.03 -14.26 -12.61
N CYS A 36 6.80 -14.40 -11.30
CA CYS A 36 7.37 -15.47 -10.49
C CYS A 36 6.87 -16.86 -10.91
N ALA A 37 5.64 -16.96 -11.43
CA ALA A 37 5.05 -18.20 -11.90
C ALA A 37 5.35 -18.53 -13.38
N GLY A 38 6.10 -17.65 -14.09
CA GLY A 38 6.36 -17.81 -15.53
C GLY A 38 5.11 -17.63 -16.41
N ILE A 39 4.08 -16.96 -15.90
CA ILE A 39 2.83 -16.68 -16.63
C ILE A 39 2.96 -15.32 -17.30
N ALA A 40 2.72 -15.27 -18.61
CA ALA A 40 2.70 -14.01 -19.36
C ALA A 40 1.62 -13.06 -18.80
N PHE A 41 1.96 -11.78 -18.66
CA PHE A 41 1.07 -10.74 -18.16
C PHE A 41 1.22 -9.45 -18.95
N ASN A 42 0.19 -8.61 -18.91
CA ASN A 42 0.27 -7.27 -19.49
C ASN A 42 0.98 -6.33 -18.50
N ALA A 43 2.08 -5.73 -18.96
CA ALA A 43 2.83 -4.76 -18.17
C ALA A 43 1.98 -3.52 -17.87
N GLY A 44 2.03 -3.06 -16.62
CA GLY A 44 1.44 -1.78 -16.21
C GLY A 44 2.49 -0.68 -16.14
N GLU A 45 2.08 0.50 -15.69
CA GLU A 45 2.96 1.67 -15.53
C GLU A 45 3.78 1.67 -14.23
N TRP A 46 3.44 0.77 -13.30
CA TRP A 46 4.11 0.66 -12.01
C TRP A 46 5.24 -0.37 -12.09
N PRO A 47 6.38 -0.13 -11.41
CA PRO A 47 7.45 -1.11 -11.33
C PRO A 47 6.95 -2.37 -10.62
N LEU A 48 7.49 -3.55 -10.95
CA LEU A 48 7.09 -4.79 -10.25
C LEU A 48 7.55 -4.78 -8.78
N LEU A 49 8.76 -4.28 -8.53
CA LEU A 49 9.37 -4.22 -7.21
C LEU A 49 10.30 -3.01 -7.11
N THR A 50 10.21 -2.28 -5.99
CA THR A 50 11.19 -1.26 -5.62
C THR A 50 11.64 -1.50 -4.17
N LEU A 51 12.95 -1.39 -3.94
CA LEU A 51 13.56 -1.47 -2.62
C LEU A 51 14.41 -0.22 -2.42
N THR A 52 14.20 0.47 -1.30
CA THR A 52 14.79 1.78 -1.03
C THR A 52 15.35 1.80 0.39
N VAL A 53 16.57 2.32 0.55
CA VAL A 53 17.11 2.70 1.87
C VAL A 53 16.91 4.21 2.02
N PRO A 54 16.15 4.68 3.01
CA PRO A 54 15.95 6.10 3.20
C PRO A 54 17.23 6.76 3.73
N ARG A 55 17.49 7.99 3.28
CA ARG A 55 18.62 8.81 3.76
C ARG A 55 18.41 9.31 5.20
N GLU A 56 17.16 9.56 5.56
CA GLU A 56 16.72 10.08 6.84
C GLU A 56 15.53 9.24 7.34
N GLU A 57 15.43 8.99 8.63
CA GLU A 57 14.37 8.16 9.21
C GLU A 57 13.87 8.69 10.56
N LEU A 58 12.55 8.69 10.73
CA LEU A 58 11.85 9.00 11.98
C LEU A 58 11.08 7.77 12.46
N ILE A 59 11.40 7.28 13.66
CA ILE A 59 10.68 6.17 14.30
C ILE A 59 9.88 6.72 15.47
N PHE A 60 8.57 6.52 15.45
CA PHE A 60 7.68 6.90 16.54
C PHE A 60 7.28 5.66 17.34
N GLU A 61 7.51 5.66 18.64
CA GLU A 61 7.10 4.59 19.54
C GLU A 61 6.66 5.16 20.90
N LYS A 62 5.40 4.91 21.28
CA LYS A 62 4.83 5.27 22.60
C LYS A 62 5.11 6.72 23.03
N GLY A 63 5.03 7.67 22.09
CA GLY A 63 5.26 9.10 22.33
C GLY A 63 6.72 9.53 22.24
N ASN A 64 7.67 8.60 22.08
CA ASN A 64 9.06 8.91 21.79
C ASN A 64 9.32 8.92 20.28
N VAL A 65 10.30 9.72 19.86
CA VAL A 65 10.82 9.73 18.49
C VAL A 65 12.31 9.43 18.48
N THR A 66 12.75 8.53 17.60
CA THR A 66 14.17 8.31 17.28
C THR A 66 14.44 8.82 15.88
N VAL A 67 15.49 9.65 15.75
CA VAL A 67 15.86 10.31 14.49
C VAL A 67 17.18 9.73 13.98
N TYR A 68 17.20 9.29 12.73
CA TYR A 68 18.41 8.91 12.00
C TYR A 68 18.57 9.88 10.82
N ALA A 69 19.76 10.48 10.72
CA ALA A 69 20.12 11.38 9.62
C ALA A 69 21.60 11.20 9.31
N ASP A 70 22.01 11.61 8.12
CA ASP A 70 23.41 11.55 7.68
C ASP A 70 24.25 12.76 8.14
N SER A 71 23.60 13.75 8.75
CA SER A 71 24.21 15.00 9.21
C SER A 71 23.52 15.54 10.46
N ALA A 72 24.28 16.27 11.29
CA ALA A 72 23.75 16.89 12.50
C ALA A 72 22.67 17.95 12.19
N ASP A 73 22.84 18.70 11.09
CA ASP A 73 21.86 19.71 10.66
C ASP A 73 20.57 19.06 10.14
N GLY A 74 20.67 17.95 9.38
CA GLY A 74 19.52 17.14 8.98
C GLY A 74 18.75 16.62 10.19
N GLY A 75 19.47 16.09 11.19
CA GLY A 75 18.88 15.65 12.45
C GLY A 75 18.17 16.78 13.21
N ARG A 76 18.79 17.97 13.32
CA ARG A 76 18.19 19.14 13.99
C ARG A 76 16.89 19.58 13.30
N ARG A 77 16.90 19.68 11.98
CA ARG A 77 15.73 20.04 11.16
C ARG A 77 14.57 19.08 11.36
N LEU A 78 14.82 17.77 11.37
CA LEU A 78 13.78 16.77 11.61
C LEU A 78 13.20 16.87 13.02
N CYS A 79 14.04 17.12 14.03
CA CYS A 79 13.60 17.35 15.40
C CYS A 79 12.72 18.60 15.54
N GLU A 80 13.03 19.68 14.82
CA GLU A 80 12.20 20.89 14.76
C GLU A 80 10.84 20.60 14.14
N TRP A 81 10.80 19.91 13.00
CA TRP A 81 9.54 19.52 12.35
C TRP A 81 8.64 18.67 13.25
N VAL A 82 9.20 17.74 14.02
CA VAL A 82 8.42 16.94 14.95
C VAL A 82 7.82 17.78 16.09
N LYS A 83 8.53 18.83 16.54
CA LYS A 83 8.04 19.75 17.58
C LYS A 83 6.99 20.71 17.05
N GLU A 84 7.15 21.16 15.81
CA GLU A 84 6.23 22.10 15.14
C GLU A 84 5.00 21.40 14.56
N ALA A 85 5.02 20.07 14.44
CA ALA A 85 3.92 19.28 13.92
C ALA A 85 2.65 19.53 14.73
N SER A 86 1.76 20.36 14.19
CA SER A 86 0.43 20.61 14.70
C SER A 86 -0.58 19.64 14.08
N THR A 87 -1.76 19.55 14.69
CA THR A 87 -2.88 18.77 14.12
C THR A 87 -3.23 19.31 12.74
N THR A 88 -3.16 18.44 11.72
CA THR A 88 -3.54 18.77 10.35
C THR A 88 -4.93 19.40 10.32
N THR A 89 -5.05 20.54 9.64
CA THR A 89 -6.33 21.21 9.43
C THR A 89 -7.27 20.32 8.62
N GLN A 90 -8.52 20.22 9.06
CA GLN A 90 -9.52 19.37 8.44
C GLN A 90 -9.82 19.85 7.01
N ASN A 91 -9.35 19.10 6.02
CA ASN A 91 -9.85 19.21 4.65
C ASN A 91 -11.22 18.50 4.56
N ALA A 92 -12.16 19.07 3.80
CA ALA A 92 -13.46 18.46 3.59
C ALA A 92 -13.31 17.06 2.97
N PRO A 93 -14.05 16.05 3.46
CA PRO A 93 -13.94 14.69 2.93
C PRO A 93 -14.39 14.65 1.47
N LEU A 94 -13.67 13.86 0.66
CA LEU A 94 -14.03 13.65 -0.73
C LEU A 94 -15.24 12.72 -0.81
N ALA A 95 -16.33 13.20 -1.42
CA ALA A 95 -17.47 12.35 -1.74
C ALA A 95 -17.11 11.42 -2.92
N VAL A 96 -17.17 10.11 -2.69
CA VAL A 96 -16.87 9.10 -3.71
C VAL A 96 -18.11 8.23 -3.91
N ASP A 97 -18.66 8.24 -5.13
CA ASP A 97 -19.73 7.32 -5.49
C ASP A 97 -19.15 5.92 -5.76
N THR A 98 -19.37 5.01 -4.81
CA THR A 98 -18.94 3.62 -4.92
C THR A 98 -19.92 2.76 -5.74
N ALA A 99 -21.11 3.24 -6.07
CA ALA A 99 -22.05 2.53 -6.94
C ALA A 99 -21.67 2.64 -8.42
N LEU A 100 -20.89 3.66 -8.79
CA LEU A 100 -20.40 3.89 -10.14
C LEU A 100 -19.83 2.59 -10.77
N ASN A 101 -20.21 2.32 -12.02
CA ASN A 101 -19.80 1.15 -12.80
C ASN A 101 -20.13 -0.22 -12.13
N GLY A 102 -21.12 -0.25 -11.23
CA GLY A 102 -21.54 -1.47 -10.53
C GLY A 102 -22.00 -2.60 -11.46
N GLU A 103 -22.72 -2.27 -12.54
CA GLU A 103 -23.23 -3.28 -13.48
C GLU A 103 -22.11 -3.98 -14.26
N ALA A 104 -21.10 -3.24 -14.74
CA ALA A 104 -19.94 -3.82 -15.41
C ALA A 104 -19.20 -4.81 -14.48
N TYR A 105 -19.05 -4.45 -13.19
CA TYR A 105 -18.47 -5.35 -12.21
C TYR A 105 -19.33 -6.59 -11.95
N LYS A 106 -20.66 -6.46 -11.85
CA LYS A 106 -21.57 -7.61 -11.73
C LYS A 106 -21.46 -8.56 -12.92
N GLN A 107 -21.30 -8.03 -14.14
CA GLN A 107 -21.10 -8.84 -15.34
C GLN A 107 -19.76 -9.60 -15.29
N GLN A 108 -18.67 -8.96 -14.84
CA GLN A 108 -17.38 -9.63 -14.63
C GLN A 108 -17.47 -10.76 -13.60
N VAL A 109 -18.17 -10.52 -12.49
CA VAL A 109 -18.42 -11.54 -11.45
C VAL A 109 -19.27 -12.69 -12.01
N ALA A 110 -20.33 -12.40 -12.77
CA ALA A 110 -21.19 -13.42 -13.38
C ALA A 110 -20.39 -14.31 -14.35
N ARG A 111 -19.50 -13.70 -15.14
CA ARG A 111 -18.57 -14.42 -16.02
C ARG A 111 -17.65 -15.36 -15.22
N ALA A 112 -17.02 -14.85 -14.16
CA ALA A 112 -16.16 -15.66 -13.29
C ALA A 112 -16.92 -16.85 -12.66
N VAL A 113 -18.17 -16.65 -12.23
CA VAL A 113 -19.01 -17.73 -11.71
C VAL A 113 -19.32 -18.77 -12.79
N ALA A 114 -19.58 -18.35 -14.03
CA ALA A 114 -19.82 -19.27 -15.14
C ALA A 114 -18.56 -20.08 -15.48
N GLU A 115 -17.38 -19.47 -15.46
CA GLU A 115 -16.08 -20.14 -15.66
C GLU A 115 -15.80 -21.18 -14.54
N ILE A 116 -16.09 -20.84 -13.27
CA ILE A 116 -16.00 -21.78 -12.14
C ILE A 116 -16.95 -22.98 -12.34
N ARG A 117 -18.19 -22.75 -12.78
CA ARG A 117 -19.18 -23.82 -13.03
C ARG A 117 -18.75 -24.76 -14.16
N ARG A 118 -17.96 -24.28 -15.11
CA ARG A 118 -17.35 -25.11 -16.17
C ARG A 118 -16.10 -25.86 -15.71
N GLY A 119 -15.64 -25.64 -14.48
CA GLY A 119 -14.48 -26.31 -13.91
C GLY A 119 -13.14 -25.71 -14.32
N GLU A 120 -13.11 -24.48 -14.87
CA GLU A 120 -11.86 -23.85 -15.34
C GLU A 120 -10.92 -23.48 -14.19
N TYR A 121 -11.48 -23.11 -13.04
CA TYR A 121 -10.77 -22.87 -11.79
C TYR A 121 -11.76 -22.90 -10.61
N VAL A 122 -11.25 -23.03 -9.39
CA VAL A 122 -12.11 -23.19 -8.19
C VAL A 122 -12.45 -21.85 -7.52
N LYS A 123 -11.59 -20.84 -7.66
CA LYS A 123 -11.77 -19.51 -7.06
C LYS A 123 -10.97 -18.48 -7.84
N VAL A 124 -11.55 -17.29 -7.99
CA VAL A 124 -10.88 -16.08 -8.49
C VAL A 124 -11.32 -14.87 -7.68
N ILE A 125 -10.44 -13.89 -7.53
CA ILE A 125 -10.76 -12.60 -6.91
C ILE A 125 -10.92 -11.58 -8.03
N VAL A 126 -12.13 -11.03 -8.18
CA VAL A 126 -12.41 -9.96 -9.13
C VAL A 126 -12.40 -8.63 -8.37
N SER A 127 -11.73 -7.62 -8.91
CA SER A 127 -11.66 -6.28 -8.32
C SER A 127 -12.01 -5.22 -9.35
N ARG A 128 -12.44 -4.04 -8.89
CA ARG A 128 -12.71 -2.87 -9.74
C ARG A 128 -12.00 -1.64 -9.23
N ALA A 129 -11.55 -0.79 -10.14
CA ALA A 129 -11.04 0.54 -9.81
C ALA A 129 -12.19 1.54 -9.77
N ILE A 130 -12.20 2.41 -8.75
CA ILE A 130 -13.08 3.58 -8.68
C ILE A 130 -12.19 4.81 -8.87
N PRO A 131 -12.34 5.54 -9.99
CA PRO A 131 -11.56 6.76 -10.20
C PRO A 131 -11.98 7.81 -9.17
N LEU A 132 -11.00 8.50 -8.61
CA LEU A 132 -11.25 9.63 -7.71
C LEU A 132 -11.32 10.93 -8.52
N PRO A 133 -12.21 11.87 -8.17
CA PRO A 133 -12.35 13.14 -8.88
C PRO A 133 -11.16 14.09 -8.71
N SER A 134 -10.32 13.88 -7.69
CA SER A 134 -9.14 14.69 -7.41
C SER A 134 -8.07 13.90 -6.66
N ARG A 135 -6.86 14.46 -6.57
CA ARG A 135 -5.82 13.96 -5.67
C ARG A 135 -6.24 14.19 -4.21
N ILE A 136 -5.79 13.30 -3.33
CA ILE A 136 -6.10 13.33 -1.91
C ILE A 136 -4.94 13.91 -1.10
N ASP A 137 -5.25 14.48 0.05
CA ASP A 137 -4.27 14.79 1.09
C ASP A 137 -3.87 13.50 1.81
N MET A 138 -2.67 13.01 1.51
CA MET A 138 -2.20 11.71 1.99
C MET A 138 -2.03 11.66 3.53
N PRO A 139 -1.37 12.65 4.20
CA PRO A 139 -1.33 12.71 5.67
C PRO A 139 -2.71 12.77 6.34
N ALA A 140 -3.62 13.63 5.86
CA ALA A 140 -4.96 13.73 6.43
C ALA A 140 -5.74 12.42 6.25
N THR A 141 -5.66 11.82 5.05
CA THR A 141 -6.28 10.52 4.75
C THR A 141 -5.73 9.42 5.67
N LEU A 142 -4.42 9.41 5.93
CA LEU A 142 -3.81 8.44 6.83
C LEU A 142 -4.33 8.60 8.26
N LEU A 143 -4.39 9.83 8.75
CA LEU A 143 -4.86 10.15 10.10
C LEU A 143 -6.30 9.66 10.31
N TYR A 144 -7.24 10.15 9.51
CA TYR A 144 -8.66 9.81 9.67
C TYR A 144 -8.94 8.34 9.33
N GLY A 145 -8.32 7.82 8.27
CA GLY A 145 -8.44 6.41 7.91
C GLY A 145 -7.94 5.50 9.03
N ARG A 146 -6.80 5.83 9.66
CA ARG A 146 -6.22 5.01 10.74
C ARG A 146 -7.01 5.08 12.03
N GLN A 147 -7.64 6.22 12.34
CA GLN A 147 -8.55 6.36 13.48
C GLN A 147 -9.81 5.50 13.31
N ALA A 148 -10.33 5.40 12.08
CA ALA A 148 -11.53 4.64 11.77
C ALA A 148 -11.30 3.13 11.57
N ASN A 149 -10.06 2.63 11.66
CA ASN A 149 -9.72 1.23 11.35
C ASN A 149 -8.71 0.63 12.34
N THR A 150 -8.73 -0.69 12.47
CA THR A 150 -7.78 -1.49 13.27
C THR A 150 -6.93 -2.41 12.37
N PRO A 151 -6.12 -1.86 11.44
CA PRO A 151 -5.33 -2.66 10.52
C PRO A 151 -4.20 -3.39 11.23
N VAL A 152 -3.74 -4.47 10.61
CA VAL A 152 -2.53 -5.17 11.04
C VAL A 152 -1.34 -4.26 10.78
N ARG A 153 -1.26 -3.63 9.61
CA ARG A 153 -0.22 -2.66 9.26
C ARG A 153 -0.80 -1.53 8.41
N SER A 154 -0.15 -0.37 8.43
CA SER A 154 -0.47 0.77 7.59
C SER A 154 0.78 1.19 6.84
N PHE A 155 0.62 1.71 5.63
CA PHE A 155 1.72 2.29 4.88
C PHE A 155 1.26 3.48 4.05
N MET A 156 2.21 4.37 3.77
CA MET A 156 2.09 5.49 2.85
C MET A 156 3.46 5.68 2.19
N PHE A 157 3.50 6.00 0.90
CA PHE A 157 4.73 6.38 0.23
C PHE A 157 4.49 7.35 -0.92
N ARG A 158 5.59 7.99 -1.32
CA ARG A 158 5.71 8.78 -2.54
C ARG A 158 7.06 8.49 -3.17
N GLN A 159 7.08 8.00 -4.40
CA GLN A 159 8.29 7.68 -5.14
C GLN A 159 8.06 7.85 -6.65
N GLU A 160 8.99 8.51 -7.35
CA GLU A 160 8.97 8.66 -8.81
C GLU A 160 7.61 9.15 -9.36
N GLY A 161 7.03 10.18 -8.72
CA GLY A 161 5.74 10.75 -9.12
C GLY A 161 4.50 9.92 -8.78
N ARG A 162 4.67 8.77 -8.11
CA ARG A 162 3.61 7.85 -7.70
C ARG A 162 3.43 7.86 -6.19
N GLU A 163 2.18 7.72 -5.76
CA GLU A 163 1.80 7.77 -4.35
C GLU A 163 0.79 6.66 -4.05
N ALA A 164 0.91 6.02 -2.90
CA ALA A 164 -0.13 5.13 -2.41
C ALA A 164 -0.17 5.08 -0.89
N LEU A 165 -1.35 4.75 -0.37
CA LEU A 165 -1.65 4.63 1.05
C LEU A 165 -2.59 3.46 1.25
N ALA A 166 -2.36 2.64 2.28
CA ALA A 166 -3.32 1.61 2.64
C ALA A 166 -3.30 1.24 4.12
N LEU A 167 -4.41 0.63 4.54
CA LEU A 167 -4.63 0.05 5.85
C LEU A 167 -4.82 -1.46 5.65
N ALA A 168 -3.75 -2.24 5.81
CA ALA A 168 -3.74 -3.66 5.50
C ALA A 168 -4.49 -4.48 6.57
N ARG A 169 -5.43 -5.32 6.12
CA ARG A 169 -6.09 -6.34 6.94
C ARG A 169 -5.42 -7.70 6.78
N ASN A 170 -5.52 -8.56 7.79
CA ASN A 170 -5.21 -9.96 7.62
C ASN A 170 -6.27 -10.57 6.69
N TRP A 171 -5.80 -11.27 5.65
CA TRP A 171 -6.60 -12.12 4.77
C TRP A 171 -5.95 -13.50 4.72
#